data_AF-A0AA37P8C7-F1
#
_entry.id   AF-A0AA37P8C7-F1
#
_cell.length_a   1.000
_cell.length_b   1.000
_cell.length_c   1.000
_cell.angle_alpha   90.00
_cell.angle_beta   90.00
_cell.angle_gamma   90.00
#
_symmetry.space_group_name_H-M   'P 1'
#
loop_
_entity.id
_entity.type
_entity.pdbx_description
1 polymer ?
#
loop_
_entity_poly.entity_id
_entity_poly.type
_entity_poly.pdbx_seq_one_letter_code
_entity_poly.pdbx_strand_id
1 'polypeptide(L)'
;MFLCNESPRHLAKQDKWEEALLVLSNIRALPPDHPYVAAEFANIRTAIEEENAILNGATWMSLQREMWLVPSNRKRAIISILLMFFQQMTGTNAINYYAPQIFASLGVEGTQNELFATGIYGLVKLIAVAVFLLFVADSLGRRRSLLWTGIGQGSTMLYIGIFIAVARPQEQEDSQVSAAGYIALICVFLFACMFQFGWGPCCWIYVSEIATARLRATNVSFAAATQWLFNFVVSRAVPPMLETLGTGGYGTYIFFCVWCFSMTVFVWFFVPETKGLSLEGMNDLFGFKDDVQRKRVDIESSSMNNEKTQGNVTQLEDTTTASPKA
;
A
#
# COMPACT_ATOMS: atom_id res chain seq x y z
N MET A 1 -14.55 1.37 -20.30
CA MET A 1 -15.69 1.55 -19.37
C MET A 1 -17.00 1.02 -19.95
N PHE A 2 -17.29 1.15 -21.25
CA PHE A 2 -18.52 0.63 -21.90
C PHE A 2 -18.78 -0.90 -21.80
N LEU A 3 -17.80 -1.71 -21.40
CA LEU A 3 -17.92 -3.18 -21.31
C LEU A 3 -17.98 -3.71 -19.87
N CYS A 4 -17.90 -2.84 -18.87
CA CYS A 4 -17.87 -3.25 -17.46
C CYS A 4 -19.04 -2.61 -16.72
N ASN A 5 -19.79 -3.42 -15.97
CA ASN A 5 -20.80 -2.91 -15.05
C ASN A 5 -20.12 -2.05 -13.97
N GLU A 6 -20.82 -1.01 -13.53
CA GLU A 6 -20.36 -0.16 -12.43
C GLU A 6 -20.28 -0.95 -11.12
N SER A 7 -19.43 -0.53 -10.19
CA SER A 7 -19.27 -1.26 -8.92
C SER A 7 -20.60 -1.35 -8.16
N PRO A 8 -21.01 -2.53 -7.64
CA PRO A 8 -22.21 -2.67 -6.80
C PRO A 8 -22.24 -1.67 -5.63
N ARG A 9 -21.07 -1.41 -5.03
CA ARG A 9 -20.92 -0.44 -3.93
C ARG A 9 -21.12 0.99 -4.39
N HIS A 10 -20.73 1.33 -5.62
CA HIS A 10 -20.94 2.66 -6.18
C HIS A 10 -22.42 2.88 -6.50
N LEU A 11 -23.09 1.89 -7.10
CA LEU A 11 -24.53 1.93 -7.36
C LEU A 11 -25.34 2.05 -6.07
N ALA A 12 -24.99 1.25 -5.05
CA ALA A 12 -25.62 1.33 -3.73
C ALA A 12 -25.40 2.69 -3.04
N LYS A 13 -24.24 3.36 -3.26
CA LYS A 13 -24.02 4.74 -2.79
C LYS A 13 -24.90 5.79 -3.47
N GLN A 14 -25.43 5.49 -4.65
CA GLN A 14 -26.40 6.34 -5.37
C GLN A 14 -27.85 5.95 -5.05
N ASP A 15 -28.09 5.16 -4.00
CA ASP A 15 -29.40 4.58 -3.65
C ASP A 15 -30.02 3.66 -4.72
N LYS A 16 -29.22 3.17 -5.68
CA LYS A 16 -29.65 2.22 -6.73
C LYS A 16 -29.51 0.77 -6.26
N TRP A 17 -30.30 0.40 -5.27
CA TRP A 17 -30.18 -0.89 -4.56
C TRP A 17 -30.49 -2.11 -5.43
N GLU A 18 -31.51 -2.04 -6.30
CA GLU A 18 -31.89 -3.14 -7.19
C GLU A 18 -30.80 -3.40 -8.24
N GLU A 19 -30.28 -2.35 -8.87
CA GLU A 19 -29.16 -2.46 -9.81
C GLU A 19 -27.90 -3.01 -9.12
N ALA A 20 -27.60 -2.54 -7.91
CA ALA A 20 -26.48 -3.04 -7.13
C ALA A 20 -26.60 -4.55 -6.83
N LEU A 21 -27.79 -5.03 -6.49
CA LEU A 21 -28.05 -6.46 -6.25
C LEU A 21 -27.90 -7.28 -7.54
N LEU A 22 -28.44 -6.79 -8.66
CA LEU A 22 -28.32 -7.46 -9.96
C LEU A 22 -26.86 -7.55 -10.41
N VAL A 23 -26.10 -6.46 -10.28
CA VAL A 23 -24.67 -6.48 -10.62
C VAL A 23 -23.89 -7.40 -9.69
N LEU A 24 -24.19 -7.41 -8.37
CA LEU A 24 -23.56 -8.32 -7.43
C LEU A 24 -23.85 -9.80 -7.76
N SER A 25 -25.11 -10.12 -8.05
CA SER A 25 -25.56 -11.45 -8.48
C SER A 25 -24.85 -11.89 -9.76
N ASN A 26 -24.74 -11.00 -10.76
CA ASN A 26 -24.01 -11.25 -12.00
C ASN A 26 -22.51 -11.50 -11.76
N ILE A 27 -21.85 -10.71 -10.92
CA ILE A 27 -20.43 -10.87 -10.59
C ILE A 27 -20.17 -12.18 -9.83
N ARG A 28 -21.08 -12.57 -8.94
CA ARG A 28 -20.97 -13.80 -8.16
C ARG A 28 -21.41 -15.05 -8.93
N ALA A 29 -22.03 -14.89 -10.10
CA ALA A 29 -22.65 -15.97 -10.87
C ALA A 29 -23.62 -16.81 -10.03
N LEU A 30 -24.34 -16.16 -9.11
CA LEU A 30 -25.28 -16.77 -8.18
C LEU A 30 -26.58 -15.98 -8.19
N PRO A 31 -27.74 -16.63 -8.02
CA PRO A 31 -29.01 -15.92 -8.04
C PRO A 31 -29.14 -14.97 -6.84
N PRO A 32 -29.95 -13.88 -6.94
CA PRO A 32 -30.02 -12.83 -5.93
C PRO A 32 -30.44 -13.30 -4.53
N ASP A 33 -31.20 -14.40 -4.47
CA ASP A 33 -31.72 -15.04 -3.27
C ASP A 33 -30.72 -16.01 -2.61
N HIS A 34 -29.57 -16.27 -3.24
CA HIS A 34 -28.56 -17.16 -2.69
C HIS A 34 -28.03 -16.61 -1.35
N PRO A 35 -27.94 -17.44 -0.27
CA PRO A 35 -27.57 -16.97 1.08
C PRO A 35 -26.26 -16.18 1.14
N TYR A 36 -25.27 -16.56 0.33
CA TYR A 36 -24.00 -15.84 0.21
C TYR A 36 -24.16 -14.42 -0.35
N VAL A 37 -24.95 -14.27 -1.43
CA VAL A 37 -25.19 -12.96 -2.07
C VAL A 37 -26.00 -12.08 -1.13
N ALA A 38 -27.02 -12.64 -0.48
CA ALA A 38 -27.84 -11.92 0.51
C ALA A 38 -27.00 -11.43 1.70
N ALA A 39 -26.11 -12.26 2.24
CA ALA A 39 -25.22 -11.88 3.34
C ALA A 39 -24.22 -10.79 2.92
N GLU A 40 -23.61 -10.91 1.74
CA GLU A 40 -22.69 -9.89 1.22
C GLU A 40 -23.41 -8.57 0.94
N PHE A 41 -24.61 -8.62 0.37
CA PHE A 41 -25.43 -7.45 0.10
C PHE A 41 -25.88 -6.75 1.38
N ALA A 42 -26.27 -7.50 2.42
CA ALA A 42 -26.58 -6.97 3.73
C ALA A 42 -25.38 -6.24 4.35
N ASN A 43 -24.17 -6.82 4.28
CA ASN A 43 -22.95 -6.17 4.75
C ASN A 43 -22.66 -4.86 4.00
N ILE A 44 -22.85 -4.84 2.67
CA ILE A 44 -22.69 -3.62 1.87
C ILE A 44 -23.71 -2.56 2.30
N ARG A 45 -24.97 -2.95 2.51
CA ARG A 45 -26.04 -2.04 2.93
C ARG A 45 -25.73 -1.41 4.29
N THR A 46 -25.40 -2.22 5.30
CA THR A 46 -25.03 -1.71 6.63
C THR A 46 -23.83 -0.77 6.55
N ALA A 47 -22.80 -1.13 5.77
CA ALA A 47 -21.62 -0.27 5.59
C ALA A 47 -21.96 1.09 4.95
N ILE A 48 -22.88 1.12 3.98
CA ILE A 48 -23.29 2.37 3.31
C ILE A 48 -24.24 3.18 4.19
N GLU A 49 -25.15 2.56 4.95
CA GLU A 49 -26.01 3.25 5.91
C GLU A 49 -25.18 3.90 7.02
N GLU A 50 -24.19 3.18 7.56
CA GLU A 50 -23.20 3.74 8.49
C GLU A 50 -22.40 4.88 7.84
N GLU A 51 -22.03 4.75 6.56
CA GLU A 51 -21.33 5.82 5.83
C GLU A 51 -22.23 7.05 5.65
N ASN A 52 -23.46 6.88 5.17
CA ASN A 52 -24.44 7.93 4.88
C ASN A 52 -24.86 8.69 6.14
N ALA A 53 -25.01 7.99 7.27
CA ALA A 53 -25.26 8.62 8.57
C ALA A 53 -24.14 9.60 8.99
N ILE A 54 -22.91 9.41 8.49
CA ILE A 54 -21.76 10.27 8.76
C ILE A 54 -21.49 11.25 7.59
N LEU A 55 -21.96 10.96 6.37
CA LEU A 55 -21.65 11.68 5.13
C LEU A 55 -22.45 12.96 4.89
N ASN A 56 -23.60 13.17 5.53
CA ASN A 56 -24.50 14.33 5.29
C ASN A 56 -23.86 15.73 5.58
N GLY A 57 -22.54 15.84 5.75
CA GLY A 57 -21.78 17.09 5.81
C GLY A 57 -20.28 16.97 5.47
N ALA A 58 -19.85 15.94 4.72
CA ALA A 58 -18.43 15.67 4.52
C ALA A 58 -17.74 16.59 3.49
N THR A 59 -17.00 17.60 3.96
CA THR A 59 -16.13 18.43 3.12
C THR A 59 -14.74 17.79 2.98
N TRP A 60 -13.95 18.14 1.95
CA TRP A 60 -12.55 17.70 1.84
C TRP A 60 -11.77 17.88 3.16
N MET A 61 -11.97 19.01 3.85
CA MET A 61 -11.34 19.30 5.13
C MET A 61 -11.79 18.35 6.25
N SER A 62 -13.05 17.92 6.26
CA SER A 62 -13.54 16.96 7.27
C SER A 62 -12.96 15.57 7.03
N LEU A 63 -12.78 15.16 5.77
CA LEU A 63 -12.10 13.89 5.43
C LEU A 63 -10.63 13.89 5.87
N GLN A 64 -9.91 14.99 5.66
CA GLN A 64 -8.54 15.12 6.15
C GLN A 64 -8.49 15.07 7.68
N ARG A 65 -9.37 15.83 8.36
CA ARG A 65 -9.45 15.78 9.83
C ARG A 65 -9.74 14.37 10.32
N GLU A 66 -10.67 13.65 9.71
CA GLU A 66 -10.98 12.28 10.09
C GLU A 66 -9.81 11.32 9.86
N MET A 67 -9.13 11.42 8.72
CA MET A 67 -8.02 10.54 8.38
C MET A 67 -6.83 10.70 9.34
N TRP A 68 -6.54 11.93 9.76
CA TRP A 68 -5.36 12.23 10.59
C TRP A 68 -5.63 12.30 12.09
N LEU A 69 -6.85 12.66 12.52
CA LEU A 69 -7.20 12.76 13.95
C LEU A 69 -7.70 11.43 14.51
N VAL A 70 -8.35 10.58 13.73
CA VAL A 70 -8.80 9.26 14.20
C VAL A 70 -7.61 8.29 14.20
N PRO A 71 -7.21 7.72 15.35
CA PRO A 71 -6.02 6.87 15.45
C PRO A 71 -6.02 5.65 14.52
N SER A 72 -7.16 4.95 14.37
CA SER A 72 -7.26 3.81 13.46
C SER A 72 -7.03 4.20 12.00
N ASN A 73 -7.67 5.27 11.53
CA ASN A 73 -7.51 5.77 10.16
C ASN A 73 -6.10 6.30 9.90
N ARG A 74 -5.53 6.99 10.88
CA ARG A 74 -4.16 7.51 10.79
C ARG A 74 -3.15 6.38 10.63
N LYS A 75 -3.30 5.27 11.38
CA LYS A 75 -2.43 4.10 11.24
C LYS A 75 -2.49 3.53 9.82
N ARG A 76 -3.69 3.37 9.25
CA ARG A 76 -3.90 2.87 7.87
C ARG A 76 -3.25 3.80 6.82
N ALA A 77 -3.42 5.10 6.98
CA ALA A 77 -2.83 6.09 6.08
C ALA A 77 -1.30 6.08 6.13
N ILE A 78 -0.72 6.04 7.34
CA ILE A 78 0.73 5.98 7.53
C ILE A 78 1.30 4.68 6.93
N ILE A 79 0.66 3.53 7.15
CA ILE A 79 1.10 2.26 6.55
C ILE A 79 1.07 2.34 5.02
N SER A 80 0.02 2.93 4.43
CA SER A 80 -0.10 3.09 2.98
C SER A 80 1.02 3.96 2.40
N ILE A 81 1.31 5.09 3.04
CA ILE A 81 2.37 6.02 2.64
C ILE A 81 3.74 5.35 2.77
N LEU A 82 4.01 4.70 3.91
CA LEU A 82 5.29 4.04 4.14
C LEU A 82 5.51 2.85 3.19
N LEU A 83 4.47 2.07 2.90
CA LEU A 83 4.56 0.99 1.91
C LEU A 83 4.96 1.51 0.53
N MET A 84 4.35 2.61 0.07
CA MET A 84 4.69 3.20 -1.23
C MET A 84 6.07 3.86 -1.22
N PHE A 85 6.46 4.49 -0.11
CA PHE A 85 7.83 4.97 0.08
C PHE A 85 8.84 3.83 -0.06
N PHE A 86 8.68 2.76 0.73
CA PHE A 86 9.60 1.62 0.71
C PHE A 86 9.62 0.91 -0.64
N GLN A 87 8.47 0.75 -1.30
CA GLN A 87 8.39 0.20 -2.66
C GLN A 87 9.33 0.94 -3.62
N GLN A 88 9.39 2.28 -3.54
CA GLN A 88 10.27 3.08 -4.39
C GLN A 88 11.72 3.04 -3.96
N MET A 89 11.97 3.00 -2.65
CA MET A 89 13.32 2.85 -2.09
C MET A 89 13.95 1.48 -2.37
N THR A 90 13.22 0.52 -2.97
CA THR A 90 13.85 -0.70 -3.53
C THR A 90 14.76 -0.41 -4.72
N GLY A 91 14.60 0.73 -5.40
CA GLY A 91 15.35 1.06 -6.61
C GLY A 91 14.81 0.40 -7.89
N THR A 92 13.69 -0.33 -7.85
CA THR A 92 13.16 -1.06 -9.02
C THR A 92 12.94 -0.18 -10.25
N ASN A 93 12.48 1.06 -10.06
CA ASN A 93 12.22 1.98 -11.17
C ASN A 93 13.52 2.47 -11.79
N ALA A 94 14.53 2.75 -10.98
CA ALA A 94 15.84 3.10 -11.48
C ALA A 94 16.48 1.95 -12.27
N ILE A 95 16.31 0.70 -11.83
CA ILE A 95 16.75 -0.46 -12.63
C ILE A 95 16.02 -0.50 -13.97
N ASN A 96 14.72 -0.20 -14.02
CA ASN A 96 13.99 -0.20 -15.28
C ASN A 96 14.47 0.92 -16.23
N TYR A 97 14.82 2.10 -15.70
CA TYR A 97 15.27 3.24 -16.51
C TYR A 97 16.72 3.09 -16.99
N TYR A 98 17.57 2.49 -16.15
CA TYR A 98 19.01 2.38 -16.37
C TYR A 98 19.47 0.93 -16.56
N ALA A 99 18.57 0.02 -16.95
CA ALA A 99 18.86 -1.39 -17.16
C ALA A 99 20.06 -1.60 -18.11
N PRO A 100 20.16 -0.92 -19.28
CA PRO A 100 21.33 -1.06 -20.15
C PRO A 100 22.64 -0.71 -19.44
N GLN A 101 22.65 0.41 -18.71
CA GLN A 101 23.83 0.88 -17.97
C GLN A 101 24.22 -0.08 -16.83
N ILE A 102 23.23 -0.68 -16.16
CA ILE A 102 23.43 -1.69 -15.12
C ILE A 102 23.96 -3.00 -15.72
N PHE A 103 23.47 -3.42 -16.88
CA PHE A 103 24.01 -4.61 -17.54
C PHE A 103 25.44 -4.37 -18.03
N ALA A 104 25.72 -3.19 -18.57
CA ALA A 104 27.08 -2.77 -18.93
C ALA A 104 28.02 -2.76 -17.72
N SER A 105 27.58 -2.24 -16.56
CA SER A 105 28.40 -2.23 -15.35
C SER A 105 28.69 -3.63 -14.78
N LEU A 106 27.91 -4.64 -15.19
CA LEU A 106 28.12 -6.05 -14.83
C LEU A 106 28.99 -6.82 -15.84
N GLY A 107 29.46 -6.16 -16.89
CA GLY A 107 30.34 -6.75 -17.92
C GLY A 107 29.61 -7.23 -19.17
N VAL A 108 28.34 -6.86 -19.39
CA VAL A 108 27.67 -7.13 -20.68
C VAL A 108 28.15 -6.10 -21.69
N GLU A 109 28.99 -6.51 -22.63
CA GLU A 109 29.49 -5.62 -23.67
C GLU A 109 28.56 -5.57 -24.90
N GLY A 110 28.39 -4.35 -25.41
CA GLY A 110 27.73 -4.07 -26.68
C GLY A 110 26.28 -3.65 -26.52
N THR A 111 25.94 -2.50 -27.12
CA THR A 111 24.60 -1.89 -27.06
C THR A 111 23.48 -2.86 -27.46
N GLN A 112 23.72 -3.76 -28.43
CA GLN A 112 22.72 -4.76 -28.81
C GLN A 112 22.46 -5.78 -27.69
N ASN A 113 23.51 -6.25 -27.01
CA ASN A 113 23.38 -7.22 -25.92
C ASN A 113 22.72 -6.60 -24.68
N GLU A 114 23.08 -5.35 -24.35
CA GLU A 114 22.44 -4.59 -23.26
C GLU A 114 20.94 -4.38 -23.49
N LEU A 115 20.56 -3.97 -24.72
CA LEU A 115 19.16 -3.78 -25.11
C LEU A 115 18.41 -5.12 -25.12
N PHE A 116 19.04 -6.18 -25.62
CA PHE A 116 18.45 -7.52 -25.64
C PHE A 116 18.21 -8.06 -24.21
N ALA A 117 19.19 -7.92 -23.32
CA ALA A 117 19.05 -8.27 -21.90
C ALA A 117 17.93 -7.48 -21.23
N THR A 118 17.79 -6.19 -21.57
CA THR A 118 16.69 -5.33 -21.09
C THR A 118 15.32 -5.83 -21.58
N GLY A 119 15.23 -6.27 -22.84
CA GLY A 119 14.02 -6.88 -23.39
C GLY A 119 13.63 -8.16 -22.66
N ILE A 120 14.59 -9.06 -22.42
CA ILE A 120 14.38 -10.28 -21.63
C ILE A 120 13.95 -9.94 -20.21
N TYR A 121 14.57 -8.94 -19.59
CA TYR A 121 14.22 -8.48 -18.25
C TYR A 121 12.75 -8.04 -18.17
N GLY A 122 12.26 -7.30 -19.17
CA GLY A 122 10.86 -6.94 -19.29
C GLY A 122 9.93 -8.16 -19.41
N LEU A 123 10.30 -9.16 -20.21
CA LEU A 123 9.51 -10.38 -20.39
C LEU A 123 9.46 -11.23 -19.11
N VAL A 124 10.59 -11.41 -18.43
CA VAL A 124 10.67 -12.12 -17.14
C VAL A 124 9.79 -11.42 -16.11
N LYS A 125 9.83 -10.09 -16.07
CA LYS A 125 9.00 -9.27 -15.18
C LYS A 125 7.51 -9.41 -15.49
N LEU A 126 7.13 -9.49 -16.77
CA LEU A 126 5.74 -9.71 -17.21
C LEU A 126 5.24 -11.11 -16.79
N ILE A 127 6.04 -12.15 -17.04
CA ILE A 127 5.69 -13.52 -16.66
C ILE A 127 5.60 -13.65 -15.14
N ALA A 128 6.54 -13.05 -14.41
CA ALA A 128 6.56 -13.10 -12.95
C ALA A 128 5.29 -12.48 -12.33
N VAL A 129 4.86 -11.30 -12.82
CA VAL A 129 3.63 -10.68 -12.30
C VAL A 129 2.39 -11.48 -12.68
N ALA A 130 2.34 -12.06 -13.89
CA ALA A 130 1.22 -12.90 -14.32
C ALA A 130 1.09 -14.16 -13.45
N VAL A 131 2.20 -14.86 -13.22
CA VAL A 131 2.22 -16.05 -12.34
C VAL A 131 1.80 -15.67 -10.92
N PHE A 132 2.31 -14.55 -10.41
CA PHE A 132 1.96 -14.11 -9.07
C PHE A 132 0.44 -13.83 -8.94
N LEU A 133 -0.12 -13.03 -9.84
CA LEU A 133 -1.54 -12.65 -9.78
C LEU A 133 -2.49 -13.83 -10.01
N LEU A 134 -2.14 -14.76 -10.90
CA LEU A 134 -3.02 -15.89 -11.24
C LEU A 134 -2.99 -17.03 -10.24
N PHE A 135 -1.83 -17.30 -9.62
CA PHE A 135 -1.64 -18.53 -8.83
C PHE A 135 -1.23 -18.30 -7.36
N VAL A 136 -0.66 -17.14 -7.03
CA VAL A 136 0.05 -16.95 -5.75
C VAL A 136 -0.59 -15.90 -4.86
N ALA A 137 -1.18 -14.84 -5.43
CA ALA A 137 -1.67 -13.67 -4.70
C ALA A 137 -2.66 -14.04 -3.57
N ASP A 138 -3.56 -14.98 -3.82
CA ASP A 138 -4.55 -15.41 -2.83
C ASP A 138 -4.08 -16.56 -1.92
N SER A 139 -3.05 -17.31 -2.32
CA SER A 139 -2.57 -18.46 -1.55
C SER A 139 -1.48 -18.08 -0.53
N LEU A 140 -0.56 -17.17 -0.87
CA LEU A 140 0.62 -16.87 -0.02
C LEU A 140 0.30 -15.92 1.15
N GLY A 141 -0.70 -15.05 0.99
CA GLY A 141 -0.99 -13.95 1.92
C GLY A 141 -0.14 -12.71 1.65
N ARG A 142 -0.64 -11.54 2.06
CA ARG A 142 -0.05 -10.24 1.68
C ARG A 142 1.22 -9.97 2.48
N ARG A 143 1.19 -10.17 3.80
CA ARG A 143 2.34 -9.90 4.68
C ARG A 143 3.49 -10.86 4.40
N ARG A 144 3.19 -12.15 4.24
CA ARG A 144 4.21 -13.18 3.95
C ARG A 144 4.92 -12.93 2.63
N SER A 145 4.16 -12.57 1.60
CA SER A 145 4.71 -12.19 0.29
C SER A 145 5.69 -11.02 0.42
N LEU A 146 5.30 -9.92 1.08
CA LEU A 146 6.16 -8.75 1.29
C LEU A 146 7.44 -9.09 2.07
N LEU A 147 7.36 -9.95 3.09
CA LEU A 147 8.52 -10.34 3.88
C LEU A 147 9.54 -11.14 3.07
N TRP A 148 9.11 -12.24 2.42
CA TRP A 148 10.05 -13.15 1.75
C TRP A 148 10.67 -12.51 0.51
N THR A 149 9.86 -11.76 -0.23
CA THR A 149 10.34 -11.03 -1.41
C THR A 149 11.28 -9.90 -1.02
N GLY A 150 11.04 -9.23 0.12
CA GLY A 150 11.96 -8.19 0.62
C GLY A 150 13.33 -8.74 1.03
N ILE A 151 13.35 -9.89 1.72
CA ILE A 151 14.62 -10.59 2.04
C ILE A 151 15.34 -10.99 0.75
N GLY A 152 14.60 -11.56 -0.22
CA GLY A 152 15.15 -11.95 -1.51
C GLY A 152 15.77 -10.77 -2.26
N GLN A 153 15.05 -9.65 -2.35
CA GLN A 153 15.53 -8.43 -3.01
C GLN A 153 16.76 -7.83 -2.32
N GLY A 154 16.78 -7.80 -0.98
CA GLY A 154 17.94 -7.34 -0.22
C GLY A 154 19.16 -8.22 -0.45
N SER A 155 18.96 -9.54 -0.48
CA SER A 155 20.05 -10.52 -0.67
C SER A 155 20.65 -10.45 -2.08
N THR A 156 19.82 -10.28 -3.13
CA THR A 156 20.33 -10.14 -4.50
C THR A 156 21.06 -8.82 -4.70
N MET A 157 20.55 -7.72 -4.13
CA MET A 157 21.24 -6.41 -4.14
C MET A 157 22.58 -6.45 -3.39
N LEU A 158 22.62 -7.17 -2.26
CA LEU A 158 23.86 -7.38 -1.51
C LEU A 158 24.91 -8.10 -2.35
N TYR A 159 24.52 -9.19 -3.02
CA TYR A 159 25.43 -9.94 -3.89
C TYR A 159 25.97 -9.06 -5.02
N ILE A 160 25.10 -8.32 -5.72
CA ILE A 160 25.52 -7.42 -6.81
C ILE A 160 26.51 -6.36 -6.30
N GLY A 161 26.21 -5.74 -5.16
CA GLY A 161 27.11 -4.75 -4.54
C GLY A 161 28.47 -5.34 -4.18
N ILE A 162 28.52 -6.52 -3.57
CA ILE A 162 29.79 -7.20 -3.24
C ILE A 162 30.55 -7.58 -4.50
N PHE A 163 29.87 -8.09 -5.53
CA PHE A 163 30.48 -8.46 -6.80
C PHE A 163 31.17 -7.27 -7.45
N ILE A 164 30.48 -6.13 -7.59
CA ILE A 164 31.07 -4.92 -8.19
C ILE A 164 32.25 -4.41 -7.35
N ALA A 165 32.14 -4.44 -6.02
CA ALA A 165 33.21 -3.97 -5.13
C ALA A 165 34.50 -4.82 -5.23
N VAL A 166 34.36 -6.14 -5.39
CA VAL A 166 35.47 -7.10 -5.35
C VAL A 166 36.02 -7.41 -6.75
N ALA A 167 35.14 -7.77 -7.69
CA ALA A 167 35.55 -8.20 -9.02
C ALA A 167 35.92 -7.02 -9.94
N ARG A 168 35.38 -5.82 -9.66
CA ARG A 168 35.62 -4.59 -10.42
C ARG A 168 35.59 -4.81 -11.94
N PRO A 169 34.45 -5.30 -12.48
CA PRO A 169 34.33 -5.65 -13.89
C PRO A 169 34.66 -4.48 -14.84
N GLN A 170 34.50 -3.23 -14.40
CA GLN A 170 34.84 -2.05 -15.20
C GLN A 170 36.34 -1.74 -15.31
N GLU A 171 37.18 -2.33 -14.47
CA GLU A 171 38.64 -2.16 -14.48
C GLU A 171 39.36 -3.31 -15.22
N GLN A 172 38.64 -4.36 -15.64
CA GLN A 172 39.21 -5.51 -16.33
C GLN A 172 39.26 -5.28 -17.85
N GLU A 173 40.45 -5.41 -18.44
CA GLU A 173 40.67 -5.31 -19.90
C GLU A 173 40.23 -6.58 -20.66
N ASP A 174 40.02 -7.71 -19.96
CA ASP A 174 39.64 -8.99 -20.57
C ASP A 174 38.11 -9.15 -20.62
N SER A 175 37.57 -9.21 -21.83
CA SER A 175 36.15 -9.05 -22.19
C SER A 175 35.24 -10.23 -21.77
N GLN A 176 35.72 -11.14 -20.92
CA GLN A 176 34.96 -12.32 -20.52
C GLN A 176 34.26 -12.12 -19.19
N VAL A 177 32.92 -12.22 -19.21
CA VAL A 177 32.09 -12.24 -18.01
C VAL A 177 32.52 -13.41 -17.13
N SER A 178 33.08 -13.11 -15.96
CA SER A 178 33.44 -14.13 -14.97
C SER A 178 32.21 -14.92 -14.52
N ALA A 179 32.41 -16.14 -14.01
CA ALA A 179 31.31 -16.93 -13.45
C ALA A 179 30.52 -16.16 -12.36
N ALA A 180 31.20 -15.33 -11.58
CA ALA A 180 30.58 -14.46 -10.59
C ALA A 180 29.73 -13.34 -11.20
N GLY A 181 30.11 -12.83 -12.39
CA GLY A 181 29.34 -11.85 -13.17
C GLY A 181 28.05 -12.44 -13.73
N TYR A 182 28.07 -13.69 -14.21
CA TYR A 182 26.83 -14.38 -14.61
C TYR A 182 25.85 -14.54 -13.44
N ILE A 183 26.35 -14.84 -12.23
CA ILE A 183 25.50 -14.88 -11.04
C ILE A 183 24.94 -13.49 -10.73
N ALA A 184 25.73 -12.42 -10.89
CA ALA A 184 25.25 -11.05 -10.67
C ALA A 184 24.14 -10.67 -11.67
N LEU A 185 24.27 -11.08 -12.93
CA LEU A 185 23.21 -10.92 -13.92
C LEU A 185 21.95 -11.67 -13.50
N ILE A 186 22.06 -12.94 -13.10
CA ILE A 186 20.94 -13.73 -12.57
C ILE A 186 20.29 -13.03 -11.36
N CYS A 187 21.09 -12.43 -10.47
CA CYS A 187 20.58 -11.66 -9.32
C CYS A 187 19.72 -10.45 -9.74
N VAL A 188 20.02 -9.78 -10.86
CA VAL A 188 19.18 -8.69 -11.40
C VAL A 188 17.81 -9.23 -11.85
N PHE A 189 17.78 -10.37 -12.55
CA PHE A 189 16.51 -11.01 -12.94
C PHE A 189 15.73 -11.51 -11.72
N LEU A 190 16.42 -12.14 -10.76
CA LEU A 190 15.80 -12.59 -9.51
C LEU A 190 15.24 -11.42 -8.71
N PHE A 191 15.94 -10.28 -8.65
CA PHE A 191 15.42 -9.08 -8.01
C PHE A 191 14.08 -8.65 -8.63
N ALA A 192 13.98 -8.64 -9.97
CA ALA A 192 12.73 -8.29 -10.67
C ALA A 192 11.60 -9.30 -10.40
N CYS A 193 11.91 -10.60 -10.40
CA CYS A 193 10.96 -11.64 -10.05
C CYS A 193 10.45 -11.45 -8.62
N MET A 194 11.34 -11.30 -7.64
CA MET A 194 10.96 -11.10 -6.24
C MET A 194 10.11 -9.83 -6.06
N PHE A 195 10.47 -8.74 -6.74
CA PHE A 195 9.64 -7.53 -6.72
C PHE A 195 8.21 -7.81 -7.19
N GLN A 196 8.03 -8.54 -8.29
CA GLN A 196 6.69 -8.84 -8.83
C GLN A 196 5.90 -9.87 -8.03
N PHE A 197 6.59 -10.76 -7.32
CA PHE A 197 5.95 -11.72 -6.42
C PHE A 197 5.53 -11.12 -5.07
N GLY A 198 5.82 -9.84 -4.83
CA GLY A 198 5.38 -9.15 -3.62
C GLY A 198 5.24 -7.65 -3.82
N TRP A 199 6.31 -6.91 -3.58
CA TRP A 199 6.28 -5.45 -3.45
C TRP A 199 5.64 -4.70 -4.62
N GLY A 200 5.67 -5.22 -5.84
CA GLY A 200 5.00 -4.62 -7.00
C GLY A 200 3.47 -4.60 -6.83
N PRO A 201 2.79 -5.75 -6.98
CA PRO A 201 1.33 -5.82 -6.91
C PRO A 201 0.78 -5.75 -5.48
N CYS A 202 1.43 -6.37 -4.49
CA CYS A 202 0.88 -6.46 -3.13
C CYS A 202 0.72 -5.09 -2.46
N CYS A 203 1.63 -4.14 -2.68
CA CYS A 203 1.52 -2.81 -2.07
C CYS A 203 0.24 -2.10 -2.52
N TRP A 204 -0.12 -2.19 -3.80
CA TRP A 204 -1.34 -1.57 -4.32
C TRP A 204 -2.61 -2.26 -3.82
N ILE A 205 -2.60 -3.59 -3.78
CA ILE A 205 -3.69 -4.37 -3.22
C ILE A 205 -3.89 -3.97 -1.75
N TYR A 206 -2.82 -3.96 -0.96
CA TYR A 206 -2.85 -3.65 0.46
C TYR A 206 -3.36 -2.22 0.74
N VAL A 207 -2.88 -1.21 0.01
CA VAL A 207 -3.34 0.19 0.13
C VAL A 207 -4.84 0.32 -0.12
N SER A 208 -5.39 -0.46 -1.04
CA SER A 208 -6.82 -0.45 -1.35
C SER A 208 -7.67 -1.21 -0.33
N GLU A 209 -7.13 -2.28 0.25
CA GLU A 209 -7.79 -3.16 1.22
C GLU A 209 -7.92 -2.51 2.60
N ILE A 210 -6.85 -1.89 3.12
CA ILE A 210 -6.85 -1.39 4.52
C ILE A 210 -7.66 -0.12 4.73
N ALA A 211 -7.97 0.63 3.67
CA ALA A 211 -8.69 1.89 3.79
C ALA A 211 -10.20 1.67 4.02
N THR A 212 -10.81 2.47 4.90
CA THR A 212 -12.27 2.51 5.04
C THR A 212 -12.89 2.94 3.71
N ALA A 213 -14.10 2.46 3.39
CA ALA A 213 -14.76 2.76 2.11
C ALA A 213 -14.83 4.27 1.81
N ARG A 214 -15.03 5.08 2.86
CA ARG A 214 -15.08 6.55 2.79
C ARG A 214 -13.73 7.21 2.53
N LEU A 215 -12.68 6.76 3.21
CA LEU A 215 -11.34 7.35 3.08
C LEU A 215 -10.50 6.67 1.98
N ARG A 216 -11.02 5.62 1.33
CA ARG A 216 -10.29 4.83 0.34
C ARG A 216 -9.73 5.67 -0.79
N ALA A 217 -10.55 6.54 -1.39
CA ALA A 217 -10.10 7.42 -2.47
C ALA A 217 -8.94 8.31 -2.00
N THR A 218 -9.11 8.99 -0.85
CA THR A 218 -8.09 9.87 -0.26
C THR A 218 -6.81 9.10 0.08
N ASN A 219 -6.92 7.92 0.69
CA ASN A 219 -5.79 7.07 1.06
C ASN A 219 -4.99 6.63 -0.17
N VAL A 220 -5.67 6.16 -1.21
CA VAL A 220 -5.05 5.76 -2.48
C VAL A 220 -4.39 6.97 -3.16
N SER A 221 -4.99 8.17 -3.10
CA SER A 221 -4.38 9.38 -3.64
C SER A 221 -3.07 9.75 -2.93
N PHE A 222 -3.01 9.67 -1.59
CA PHE A 222 -1.77 9.91 -0.84
C PHE A 222 -0.70 8.86 -1.14
N ALA A 223 -1.10 7.59 -1.23
CA ALA A 223 -0.21 6.49 -1.60
C ALA A 223 0.40 6.72 -2.99
N ALA A 224 -0.44 7.03 -4.00
CA ALA A 224 0.01 7.34 -5.36
C ALA A 224 0.90 8.58 -5.41
N ALA A 225 0.53 9.67 -4.72
CA ALA A 225 1.36 10.87 -4.64
C ALA A 225 2.74 10.58 -4.05
N THR A 226 2.79 9.77 -2.98
CA THR A 226 4.04 9.33 -2.35
C THR A 226 4.87 8.50 -3.33
N GLN A 227 4.26 7.53 -4.00
CA GLN A 227 4.93 6.69 -4.96
C GLN A 227 5.56 7.51 -6.11
N TRP A 228 4.84 8.47 -6.69
CA TRP A 228 5.36 9.31 -7.77
C TRP A 228 6.44 10.29 -7.28
N LEU A 229 6.29 10.85 -6.08
CA LEU A 229 7.31 11.71 -5.48
C LEU A 229 8.63 10.94 -5.31
N PHE A 230 8.58 9.76 -4.69
CA PHE A 230 9.79 8.97 -4.48
C PHE A 230 10.30 8.28 -5.75
N ASN A 231 9.44 8.04 -6.74
CA ASN A 231 9.89 7.69 -8.09
C ASN A 231 10.83 8.77 -8.62
N PHE A 232 10.41 10.04 -8.57
CA PHE A 232 11.20 11.17 -9.04
C PHE A 232 12.52 11.29 -8.27
N VAL A 233 12.46 11.23 -6.92
CA VAL A 233 13.65 11.32 -6.06
C VAL A 233 14.67 10.26 -6.43
N VAL A 234 14.25 8.98 -6.47
CA VAL A 234 15.15 7.87 -6.78
C VAL A 234 15.70 7.98 -8.20
N SER A 235 14.85 8.27 -9.19
CA SER A 235 15.27 8.36 -10.59
C SER A 235 16.28 9.48 -10.84
N ARG A 236 16.18 10.60 -10.10
CA ARG A 236 17.17 11.69 -10.18
C ARG A 236 18.45 11.39 -9.42
N ALA A 237 18.38 10.61 -8.35
CA ALA A 237 19.52 10.28 -7.51
C ALA A 237 20.39 9.14 -8.07
N VAL A 238 19.81 8.15 -8.77
CA VAL A 238 20.56 6.95 -9.17
C VAL A 238 21.73 7.20 -10.14
N PRO A 239 21.60 8.01 -11.21
CA PRO A 239 22.72 8.22 -12.13
C PRO A 239 23.99 8.73 -11.42
N PRO A 240 23.96 9.83 -10.64
CA PRO A 240 25.16 10.26 -9.93
C PRO A 240 25.60 9.24 -8.86
N MET A 241 24.69 8.48 -8.24
CA MET A 241 25.09 7.43 -7.30
C MET A 241 25.87 6.31 -7.98
N LEU A 242 25.47 5.88 -9.19
CA LEU A 242 26.19 4.85 -9.94
C LEU A 242 27.62 5.29 -10.32
N GLU A 243 27.84 6.59 -10.49
CA GLU A 243 29.16 7.14 -10.82
C GLU A 243 30.02 7.43 -9.58
N THR A 244 29.41 7.89 -8.49
CA THR A 244 30.15 8.49 -7.34
C THR A 244 30.09 7.68 -6.06
N LEU A 245 29.10 6.81 -5.89
CA LEU A 245 28.89 6.09 -4.64
C LEU A 245 29.65 4.77 -4.63
N GLY A 246 30.92 4.86 -4.21
CA GLY A 246 31.86 3.73 -4.19
C GLY A 246 32.49 3.47 -5.56
N THR A 247 33.68 2.86 -5.57
CA THR A 247 34.42 2.54 -6.81
C THR A 247 33.60 1.62 -7.71
N GLY A 248 33.26 2.06 -8.92
CA GLY A 248 32.41 1.31 -9.86
C GLY A 248 30.91 1.30 -9.48
N GLY A 249 30.47 2.16 -8.57
CA GLY A 249 29.05 2.34 -8.24
C GLY A 249 28.46 1.31 -7.28
N TYR A 250 29.29 0.44 -6.68
CA TYR A 250 28.82 -0.64 -5.79
C TYR A 250 28.00 -0.13 -4.60
N GLY A 251 28.31 1.08 -4.11
CA GLY A 251 27.64 1.69 -2.97
C GLY A 251 26.16 1.97 -3.26
N THR A 252 25.78 2.14 -4.52
CA THR A 252 24.36 2.27 -4.94
C THR A 252 23.58 1.01 -4.64
N TYR A 253 24.14 -0.16 -4.94
CA TYR A 253 23.50 -1.45 -4.68
C TYR A 253 23.44 -1.75 -3.19
N ILE A 254 24.49 -1.40 -2.43
CA ILE A 254 24.47 -1.51 -0.96
C ILE A 254 23.44 -0.58 -0.34
N PHE A 255 23.29 0.64 -0.85
CA PHE A 255 22.24 1.57 -0.42
C PHE A 255 20.84 0.96 -0.59
N PHE A 256 20.53 0.42 -1.77
CA PHE A 256 19.24 -0.24 -2.02
C PHE A 256 19.07 -1.53 -1.21
N CYS A 257 20.14 -2.29 -0.98
CA CYS A 257 20.14 -3.45 -0.10
C CYS A 257 19.70 -3.08 1.33
N VAL A 258 20.27 -2.02 1.92
CA VAL A 258 19.90 -1.55 3.26
C VAL A 258 18.41 -1.16 3.32
N TRP A 259 17.90 -0.47 2.30
CA TRP A 259 16.47 -0.14 2.21
C TRP A 259 15.59 -1.39 2.05
N CYS A 260 16.02 -2.39 1.28
CA CYS A 260 15.30 -3.65 1.11
C CYS A 260 15.21 -4.45 2.44
N PHE A 261 16.26 -4.44 3.27
CA PHE A 261 16.16 -5.04 4.60
C PHE A 261 15.34 -4.19 5.57
N SER A 262 15.48 -2.86 5.51
CA SER A 262 14.70 -1.93 6.34
C SER A 262 13.20 -2.05 6.08
N MET A 263 12.78 -2.22 4.82
CA MET A 263 11.38 -2.44 4.48
C MET A 263 10.85 -3.79 4.98
N THR A 264 11.67 -4.85 4.96
CA THR A 264 11.31 -6.14 5.57
C THR A 264 11.09 -6.00 7.07
N VAL A 265 11.98 -5.28 7.77
CA VAL A 265 11.83 -4.98 9.20
C VAL A 265 10.54 -4.20 9.46
N PHE A 266 10.25 -3.19 8.64
CA PHE A 266 8.99 -2.45 8.71
C PHE A 266 7.76 -3.35 8.57
N VAL A 267 7.74 -4.23 7.56
CA VAL A 267 6.63 -5.17 7.35
C VAL A 267 6.49 -6.15 8.52
N TRP A 268 7.60 -6.59 9.10
CA TRP A 268 7.59 -7.50 10.24
C TRP A 268 6.87 -6.90 11.44
N PHE A 269 7.13 -5.63 11.78
CA PHE A 269 6.58 -5.00 12.97
C PHE A 269 5.24 -4.28 12.77
N PHE A 270 5.02 -3.65 11.62
CA PHE A 270 3.93 -2.67 11.46
C PHE A 270 2.82 -3.10 10.49
N VAL A 271 3.04 -4.12 9.66
CA VAL A 271 2.08 -4.52 8.63
C VAL A 271 1.33 -5.78 9.08
N PRO A 272 0.04 -5.68 9.48
CA PRO A 272 -0.76 -6.85 9.80
C PRO A 272 -1.14 -7.65 8.55
N GLU A 273 -1.45 -8.94 8.73
CA GLU A 273 -1.94 -9.80 7.65
C GLU A 273 -3.40 -9.48 7.32
N THR A 274 -3.70 -9.29 6.03
CA THR A 274 -5.06 -8.94 5.53
C THR A 274 -5.74 -10.11 4.81
N LYS A 275 -5.03 -11.21 4.57
CA LYS A 275 -5.55 -12.36 3.83
C LYS A 275 -6.83 -12.93 4.46
N GLY A 276 -7.86 -13.13 3.64
CA GLY A 276 -9.08 -13.86 4.00
C GLY A 276 -10.07 -13.06 4.86
N LEU A 277 -9.82 -11.78 5.08
CA LEU A 277 -10.72 -10.88 5.77
C LEU A 277 -11.55 -10.10 4.75
N SER A 278 -12.84 -9.91 5.03
CA SER A 278 -13.67 -9.00 4.26
C SER A 278 -13.18 -7.55 4.45
N LEU A 279 -13.53 -6.67 3.51
CA LEU A 279 -13.22 -5.23 3.62
C LEU A 279 -13.84 -4.62 4.89
N GLU A 280 -14.96 -5.16 5.35
CA GLU A 280 -15.64 -4.78 6.57
C GLU A 280 -14.90 -5.32 7.81
N GLY A 281 -14.34 -6.53 7.74
CA GLY A 281 -13.49 -7.12 8.77
C GLY A 281 -12.17 -6.38 9.01
N MET A 282 -11.73 -5.53 8.06
CA MET A 282 -10.60 -4.62 8.27
C MET A 282 -10.86 -3.61 9.40
N ASN A 283 -12.12 -3.21 9.60
CA ASN A 283 -12.51 -2.31 10.69
C ASN A 283 -12.21 -2.91 12.06
N ASP A 284 -12.40 -4.21 12.21
CA ASP A 284 -12.10 -4.91 13.45
C ASP A 284 -10.59 -5.07 13.66
N LEU A 285 -9.85 -5.43 12.60
CA LEU A 285 -8.38 -5.59 12.65
C LEU A 285 -7.65 -4.33 13.11
N PHE A 286 -8.11 -3.15 12.69
CA PHE A 286 -7.50 -1.87 13.03
C PHE A 286 -8.18 -1.17 14.24
N GLY A 287 -9.12 -1.82 14.92
CA GLY A 287 -9.79 -1.30 16.12
C GLY A 287 -10.74 -0.13 15.87
N PHE A 288 -11.30 -0.01 14.66
CA PHE A 288 -12.22 1.09 14.33
C PHE A 288 -13.50 1.06 15.18
N LYS A 289 -14.01 -0.12 15.53
CA LYS A 289 -15.15 -0.25 16.45
C LYS A 289 -14.84 0.30 17.83
N ASP A 290 -13.62 0.09 18.35
CA ASP A 290 -13.19 0.63 19.65
C ASP A 290 -13.09 2.16 19.62
N ASP A 291 -12.60 2.72 18.51
CA ASP A 291 -12.52 4.18 18.32
C ASP A 291 -13.92 4.83 18.23
N VAL A 292 -14.88 4.18 17.56
CA VAL A 292 -16.29 4.63 17.49
C VAL A 292 -16.98 4.49 18.85
N GLN A 293 -16.76 3.37 19.56
CA GLN A 293 -17.30 3.14 20.89
C GLN A 293 -16.77 4.19 21.88
N ARG A 294 -15.47 4.49 21.86
CA ARG A 294 -14.87 5.56 22.68
C ARG A 294 -15.47 6.91 22.34
N LYS A 295 -15.59 7.27 21.06
CA LYS A 295 -16.25 8.53 20.67
C LYS A 295 -17.70 8.61 21.12
N ARG A 296 -18.47 7.52 21.07
CA ARG A 296 -19.85 7.51 21.58
C ARG A 296 -19.89 7.73 23.09
N VAL A 297 -19.03 7.04 23.84
CA VAL A 297 -18.89 7.23 25.30
C VAL A 297 -18.43 8.66 25.63
N ASP A 298 -17.52 9.23 24.86
CA ASP A 298 -17.06 10.61 25.03
C ASP A 298 -18.17 11.63 24.72
N ILE A 299 -18.98 11.38 23.69
CA ILE A 299 -20.15 12.22 23.36
C ILE A 299 -21.21 12.11 24.46
N GLU A 300 -21.56 10.89 24.90
CA GLU A 300 -22.55 10.65 25.95
C GLU A 300 -22.13 11.23 27.30
N SER A 301 -20.84 11.14 27.65
CA SER A 301 -20.29 11.75 28.87
C SER A 301 -20.23 13.28 28.77
N SER A 302 -19.94 13.83 27.59
CA SER A 302 -19.97 15.28 27.33
C SER A 302 -21.39 15.84 27.37
N SER A 303 -22.39 15.13 26.82
CA SER A 303 -23.79 15.53 26.89
C SER A 303 -24.34 15.44 28.31
N MET A 304 -24.01 14.38 29.07
CA MET A 304 -24.35 14.29 30.49
C MET A 304 -23.72 15.41 31.34
N ASN A 305 -22.47 15.82 31.04
CA ASN A 305 -21.85 16.95 31.72
C ASN A 305 -22.51 18.29 31.36
N ASN A 306 -22.91 18.48 30.11
CA ASN A 306 -23.66 19.67 29.69
C ASN A 306 -25.04 19.75 30.32
N GLU A 307 -25.77 18.63 30.43
CA GLU A 307 -27.06 18.58 31.14
C GLU A 307 -26.92 18.87 32.63
N LYS A 308 -25.88 18.34 33.31
CA LYS A 308 -25.58 18.67 34.71
C LYS A 308 -25.21 20.14 34.90
N THR A 309 -24.48 20.71 33.95
CA THR A 309 -24.08 22.12 33.99
C THR A 309 -25.29 23.03 33.76
N GLN A 310 -26.17 22.70 32.81
CA GLN A 310 -27.43 23.43 32.60
C GLN A 310 -28.37 23.29 33.80
N GLY A 311 -28.55 22.09 34.35
CA GLY A 311 -29.38 21.87 35.54
C GLY A 311 -28.90 22.63 36.78
N ASN A 312 -27.58 22.76 36.98
CA ASN A 312 -27.03 23.59 38.05
C ASN A 312 -27.23 25.10 37.81
N VAL A 313 -27.20 25.56 36.56
CA VAL A 313 -27.47 26.98 36.23
C VAL A 313 -28.95 27.32 36.45
N THR A 314 -29.88 26.43 36.07
CA THR A 314 -31.32 26.65 36.29
C THR A 314 -31.69 26.64 37.79
N GLN A 315 -31.06 25.76 38.59
CA GLN A 315 -31.27 25.79 40.05
C GLN A 315 -30.71 27.05 40.71
N LEU A 316 -29.60 27.60 40.21
CA LEU A 316 -29.05 28.86 40.72
C LEU A 316 -30.00 30.04 40.41
N GLU A 317 -30.59 30.12 39.22
CA GLU A 317 -31.57 31.16 38.88
C GLU A 317 -32.87 31.09 39.72
N ASP A 318 -33.38 29.89 39.99
CA ASP A 318 -34.56 29.69 40.85
C ASP A 318 -34.29 30.04 42.32
N THR A 319 -33.04 29.90 42.79
CA THR A 319 -32.67 30.28 44.16
C THR A 319 -32.48 31.80 44.32
N THR A 320 -32.20 32.52 43.24
CA THR A 320 -31.92 33.97 43.29
C THR A 320 -33.19 34.84 43.17
N THR A 321 -34.33 34.28 42.77
CA THR A 321 -35.60 35.01 42.62
C THR A 321 -36.49 35.00 43.88
N ALA A 322 -36.13 34.21 44.90
CA ALA A 322 -36.84 34.17 46.18
C ALA A 322 -36.23 35.15 47.22
N SER A 323 -36.31 36.46 46.96
CA SER A 323 -36.09 37.48 48.01
C SER A 323 -37.45 37.90 48.59
N PRO A 324 -37.70 37.75 49.91
CA PRO A 324 -38.94 38.22 50.50
C PRO A 324 -38.92 39.75 50.60
N LYS A 325 -40.01 40.37 50.13
CA LYS A 325 -40.32 41.79 50.37
C LYS A 325 -40.42 42.02 51.89
N ALA A 326 -39.65 43.00 52.37
CA ALA A 326 -39.99 43.81 53.54
C ALA A 326 -40.56 45.14 53.03
#